data_AF-A0A3B4ALZ7-F1
#
_entry.id   AF-A0A3B4ALZ7-F1
#
_cell.length_a   1.000
_cell.length_b   1.000
_cell.length_c   1.000
_cell.angle_alpha   90.00
_cell.angle_beta   90.00
_cell.angle_gamma   90.00
#
_symmetry.space_group_name_H-M   'P 1'
#
loop_
_entity.id
_entity.type
_entity.pdbx_description
1 polymer ?
#
loop_
_entity_poly.entity_id
_entity_poly.type
_entity_poly.pdbx_seq_one_letter_code
_entity_poly.pdbx_strand_id
1 'polypeptide(L)'
;MKAAVFVTVLSLLLCVDSSKTKNSSRSEPGWTLDTRPDQDLGLDQDLGLDQDLGLDQDLGLDKDLGPDKDLGPDKDWGIEQDLGPEQDLGPNQDLRPDQKPRRPHLIFILIDDQGYNDIGYHNPRIRTPTLDRLASEGVRLESYYVQPICTPSRSQLLTGRYQIHTGLQHSIIRPQQPNCLPSQLDTLPQRLQRLGYKTHLVGKWHLGFCRKSCLPTRKGFDTFFGSLTGSVDYYSYGSCDGPGVCGYDLHENESVAWHQEGRYSTTLFTQRARKILQSHYPPERPLFLMLSLQAVHTPLVSPTSYQYPYHAMTNLSRRKLAAMVSTVDEAVKNVTYALRKTGLYKNSVIIYSTDNGAQPFTGGSNWPLRGRKGTYWEGGIRAVGFVHSPLLKRRRRVSTDLLHITDWFPTLVRLAGGDPDQSPGLDGFDMWPTISEGKPSPRTEILHNIDPLHKNYKPSTAWDSSVQAAIRVGDWKLLTGDPGHGDWVPPQILPSLPGRWWNLERSFSFSHKSMKHSSVWLFNISADPYERQDVSDQRPEIVQVLLQRLAHYNRSAVPVVFPPDDPRANPTRRRGAWEPWIPEEEGTEEEEGVEEVQRRSSGRRRGKCHLCKLKAFFHKLNSRMLANKI
;
A
#
# COMPACT_ATOMS: atom_id res chain seq x y z
N MET A 1 -25.47 28.96 -51.08
CA MET A 1 -25.99 27.81 -50.31
C MET A 1 -25.51 26.51 -50.94
N LYS A 2 -25.48 25.42 -50.16
CA LYS A 2 -25.16 24.02 -50.48
C LYS A 2 -25.34 23.58 -51.96
N ALA A 3 -24.38 22.81 -52.48
CA ALA A 3 -24.59 21.39 -52.83
C ALA A 3 -23.25 20.69 -53.12
N ALA A 4 -23.14 19.41 -52.78
CA ALA A 4 -22.09 18.49 -53.24
C ALA A 4 -22.72 17.44 -54.18
N VAL A 5 -21.92 16.61 -54.86
CA VAL A 5 -22.13 15.13 -54.94
C VAL A 5 -21.04 14.42 -55.79
N PHE A 6 -20.64 13.26 -55.26
CA PHE A 6 -19.84 12.11 -55.76
C PHE A 6 -19.86 11.72 -57.25
N VAL A 7 -18.77 11.06 -57.67
CA VAL A 7 -18.76 9.80 -58.46
C VAL A 7 -17.61 8.87 -57.97
N THR A 8 -17.77 7.55 -58.13
CA THR A 8 -16.92 6.43 -57.64
C THR A 8 -16.43 5.55 -58.80
N VAL A 9 -15.43 4.64 -58.60
CA VAL A 9 -15.15 3.30 -59.26
C VAL A 9 -13.61 3.05 -59.34
N LEU A 10 -13.00 2.04 -58.68
CA LEU A 10 -12.85 0.58 -58.98
C LEU A 10 -11.82 0.26 -60.12
N SER A 11 -10.86 -0.70 -60.11
CA SER A 11 -10.08 -1.48 -59.10
C SER A 11 -8.98 -2.32 -59.80
N LEU A 12 -8.15 -3.09 -59.04
CA LEU A 12 -7.21 -4.17 -59.45
C LEU A 12 -5.88 -3.79 -60.15
N LEU A 13 -4.80 -4.62 -60.19
CA LEU A 13 -4.15 -5.59 -59.25
C LEU A 13 -2.86 -6.14 -59.95
N LEU A 14 -1.79 -6.46 -59.20
CA LEU A 14 -0.76 -7.53 -59.42
C LEU A 14 0.72 -7.15 -59.21
N CYS A 15 1.46 -8.15 -58.71
CA CYS A 15 2.90 -8.14 -58.42
C CYS A 15 3.73 -8.75 -59.58
N VAL A 16 5.01 -8.38 -59.68
CA VAL A 16 6.13 -9.26 -60.12
C VAL A 16 7.37 -8.95 -59.27
N ASP A 17 8.25 -9.95 -59.13
CA ASP A 17 9.34 -10.04 -58.15
C ASP A 17 10.75 -10.03 -58.82
N SER A 18 11.78 -9.88 -57.98
CA SER A 18 13.11 -10.54 -58.06
C SER A 18 14.39 -9.84 -58.55
N SER A 19 15.41 -9.97 -57.67
CA SER A 19 16.85 -10.17 -57.95
C SER A 19 17.73 -8.94 -58.32
N LYS A 20 18.66 -8.50 -57.45
CA LYS A 20 20.07 -8.96 -57.19
C LYS A 20 21.12 -8.45 -58.19
N THR A 21 22.12 -7.69 -57.68
CA THR A 21 23.57 -7.98 -57.84
C THR A 21 24.41 -7.19 -56.81
N LYS A 22 25.66 -7.65 -56.56
CA LYS A 22 26.64 -7.07 -55.62
C LYS A 22 27.80 -6.42 -56.38
N ASN A 23 28.46 -5.41 -55.77
CA ASN A 23 29.93 -5.28 -55.56
C ASN A 23 30.25 -3.83 -55.09
N SER A 24 31.34 -3.45 -54.41
CA SER A 24 32.41 -4.09 -53.62
C SER A 24 33.73 -3.32 -53.83
N SER A 25 34.06 -2.34 -52.97
CA SER A 25 35.43 -1.91 -52.58
C SER A 25 35.32 -0.71 -51.61
N ARG A 26 35.77 -0.76 -50.34
CA ARG A 26 37.14 -0.72 -49.80
C ARG A 26 37.97 0.53 -50.18
N SER A 27 38.09 1.47 -49.24
CA SER A 27 39.39 1.96 -48.71
C SER A 27 39.21 3.03 -47.61
N GLU A 28 39.63 2.72 -46.39
CA GLU A 28 40.18 3.69 -45.40
C GLU A 28 41.66 3.98 -45.77
N PRO A 29 42.37 5.02 -45.24
CA PRO A 29 42.32 5.45 -43.83
C PRO A 29 42.58 6.95 -43.47
N GLY A 30 42.27 7.29 -42.21
CA GLY A 30 43.07 8.13 -41.30
C GLY A 30 43.34 9.62 -41.62
N TRP A 31 43.06 10.52 -40.65
CA TRP A 31 44.07 11.20 -39.82
C TRP A 31 43.39 12.21 -38.87
N THR A 32 44.11 12.55 -37.79
CA THR A 32 43.70 13.45 -36.70
C THR A 32 44.16 14.90 -36.96
N LEU A 33 43.36 15.92 -36.59
CA LEU A 33 43.67 16.80 -35.44
C LEU A 33 42.59 17.88 -35.19
N ASP A 34 42.58 18.28 -33.91
CA ASP A 34 42.02 19.46 -33.24
C ASP A 34 41.98 20.80 -34.02
N THR A 35 40.92 21.61 -33.81
CA THR A 35 40.99 23.06 -33.43
C THR A 35 39.60 23.75 -33.38
N ARG A 36 39.38 24.53 -32.31
CA ARG A 36 38.51 25.73 -32.25
C ARG A 36 39.40 26.98 -32.51
N PRO A 37 38.91 28.24 -32.71
CA PRO A 37 37.62 28.77 -32.26
C PRO A 37 36.92 29.88 -33.13
N ASP A 38 35.82 30.40 -32.56
CA ASP A 38 35.31 31.79 -32.57
C ASP A 38 34.57 32.48 -33.76
N GLN A 39 33.41 33.03 -33.36
CA GLN A 39 32.80 34.35 -33.65
C GLN A 39 32.07 34.67 -34.97
N ASP A 40 30.74 34.80 -34.81
CA ASP A 40 29.89 35.94 -35.14
C ASP A 40 30.17 36.81 -36.38
N LEU A 41 29.20 36.80 -37.31
CA LEU A 41 28.63 38.02 -37.89
C LEU A 41 27.12 37.87 -38.04
N GLY A 42 26.36 38.86 -37.55
CA GLY A 42 24.92 39.02 -37.78
C GLY A 42 24.63 40.02 -38.91
N LEU A 43 23.46 40.67 -38.82
CA LEU A 43 22.85 41.63 -39.78
C LEU A 43 22.06 40.99 -40.93
N ASP A 44 20.85 41.44 -41.29
CA ASP A 44 19.89 42.28 -40.55
C ASP A 44 18.51 42.33 -41.27
N GLN A 45 17.51 42.94 -40.60
CA GLN A 45 16.40 43.73 -41.17
C GLN A 45 15.29 43.05 -42.02
N ASP A 46 14.03 43.52 -42.01
CA ASP A 46 13.23 44.23 -40.98
C ASP A 46 11.75 44.34 -41.42
N LEU A 47 10.95 45.09 -40.64
CA LEU A 47 9.61 45.67 -40.93
C LEU A 47 8.40 44.73 -40.69
N GLY A 48 7.39 45.07 -39.87
CA GLY A 48 7.26 46.18 -38.90
C GLY A 48 5.83 46.75 -38.80
N LEU A 49 5.50 47.26 -37.59
CA LEU A 49 4.53 48.37 -37.33
C LEU A 49 3.02 48.04 -37.49
N ASP A 50 2.06 48.59 -36.72
CA ASP A 50 2.06 49.62 -35.64
C ASP A 50 0.77 49.48 -34.75
N GLN A 51 0.74 49.75 -33.43
CA GLN A 51 0.54 51.06 -32.70
C GLN A 51 -0.86 51.72 -32.86
N ASP A 52 -1.44 52.48 -31.91
CA ASP A 52 -1.27 52.65 -30.43
C ASP A 52 -2.44 53.54 -29.85
N LEU A 53 -2.32 54.00 -28.59
CA LEU A 53 -2.99 55.17 -27.93
C LEU A 53 -4.41 54.99 -27.32
N GLY A 54 -4.78 55.57 -26.16
CA GLY A 54 -4.01 56.29 -25.10
C GLY A 54 -4.85 57.25 -24.21
N LEU A 55 -4.42 57.45 -22.93
CA LEU A 55 -4.71 58.60 -22.01
C LEU A 55 -6.16 58.74 -21.42
N ASP A 56 -6.46 59.34 -20.24
CA ASP A 56 -5.65 59.99 -19.16
C ASP A 56 -6.41 60.07 -17.79
N GLN A 57 -5.68 60.30 -16.68
CA GLN A 57 -5.96 60.98 -15.36
C GLN A 57 -7.40 61.04 -14.71
N ASP A 58 -7.65 61.14 -13.38
CA ASP A 58 -6.83 61.68 -12.27
C ASP A 58 -7.28 61.27 -10.82
N LEU A 59 -6.35 61.41 -9.85
CA LEU A 59 -6.43 61.60 -8.36
C LEU A 59 -7.42 60.87 -7.40
N GLY A 60 -6.83 60.30 -6.32
CA GLY A 60 -7.52 59.95 -5.05
C GLY A 60 -6.61 59.28 -3.99
N LEU A 61 -6.11 60.04 -3.01
CA LEU A 61 -5.24 59.56 -1.92
C LEU A 61 -6.01 58.86 -0.80
N ASP A 62 -5.50 57.73 -0.28
CA ASP A 62 -5.11 57.66 1.14
C ASP A 62 -4.11 56.53 1.45
N LYS A 63 -3.49 56.58 2.64
CA LYS A 63 -2.21 55.89 2.96
C LYS A 63 -2.36 54.60 3.78
N ASP A 64 -1.42 53.67 3.58
CA ASP A 64 -0.47 53.14 4.59
C ASP A 64 -0.03 51.69 4.29
N LEU A 65 1.14 51.53 3.64
CA LEU A 65 1.89 50.26 3.60
C LEU A 65 3.39 50.55 3.75
N GLY A 66 3.99 50.00 4.81
CA GLY A 66 5.44 49.99 5.03
C GLY A 66 6.11 48.81 4.29
N PRO A 67 7.40 48.92 3.92
CA PRO A 67 7.96 48.09 2.86
C PRO A 67 8.57 46.75 3.31
N ASP A 68 8.54 45.79 2.38
CA ASP A 68 9.42 44.63 2.34
C ASP A 68 10.91 45.02 2.42
N LYS A 69 11.74 44.08 2.91
CA LYS A 69 13.19 44.09 2.67
C LYS A 69 13.69 42.70 2.31
N ASP A 70 14.53 42.69 1.28
CA ASP A 70 15.00 41.50 0.57
C ASP A 70 15.81 40.51 1.40
N LEU A 71 15.75 39.26 0.96
CA LEU A 71 16.67 38.19 1.33
C LEU A 71 17.95 38.28 0.49
N GLY A 72 19.11 38.31 1.15
CA GLY A 72 20.44 38.16 0.57
C GLY A 72 21.32 37.24 1.44
N PRO A 73 22.25 36.45 0.87
CA PRO A 73 22.67 35.19 1.50
C PRO A 73 23.95 35.25 2.34
N ASP A 74 24.27 34.07 2.90
CA ASP A 74 25.53 33.64 3.51
C ASP A 74 25.95 34.27 4.86
N LYS A 75 25.73 33.48 5.92
CA LYS A 75 26.76 33.24 6.95
C LYS A 75 26.55 31.90 7.65
N ASP A 76 27.48 31.01 7.34
CA ASP A 76 28.14 30.03 8.21
C ASP A 76 27.57 29.82 9.62
N TRP A 77 27.13 28.59 9.92
CA TRP A 77 26.74 28.14 11.27
C TRP A 77 27.42 26.80 11.61
N GLY A 78 28.75 26.83 11.68
CA GLY A 78 29.47 25.94 12.59
C GLY A 78 29.22 26.34 14.05
N ILE A 79 28.19 25.76 14.68
CA ILE A 79 28.12 25.67 16.15
C ILE A 79 27.82 24.22 16.54
N GLU A 80 28.88 23.50 16.88
CA GLU A 80 28.78 22.39 17.82
C GLU A 80 28.38 22.99 19.18
N GLN A 81 27.12 22.82 19.58
CA GLN A 81 26.77 22.99 20.99
C GLN A 81 27.04 21.68 21.71
N ASP A 82 28.16 21.70 22.41
CA ASP A 82 28.70 20.68 23.30
C ASP A 82 27.64 20.20 24.30
N LEU A 83 26.95 19.11 23.94
CA LEU A 83 26.12 18.35 24.87
C LEU A 83 27.09 17.54 25.74
N GLY A 84 27.37 18.07 26.93
CA GLY A 84 28.28 17.48 27.90
C GLY A 84 28.03 15.99 28.16
N PRO A 85 29.05 15.28 28.64
CA PRO A 85 29.18 13.83 28.50
C PRO A 85 27.94 13.08 29.02
N GLU A 86 27.48 12.12 28.22
CA GLU A 86 26.49 11.13 28.64
C GLU A 86 26.95 10.50 29.97
N GLN A 87 26.21 10.77 31.05
CA GLN A 87 26.43 10.06 32.30
C GLN A 87 26.07 8.59 32.08
N ASP A 88 27.12 7.77 32.04
CA ASP A 88 27.05 6.31 32.04
C ASP A 88 26.40 5.82 33.34
N LEU A 89 25.07 5.83 33.36
CA LEU A 89 24.26 5.21 34.39
C LEU A 89 24.36 3.69 34.20
N GLY A 90 25.35 3.12 34.89
CA GLY A 90 25.70 1.71 34.82
C GLY A 90 24.55 0.73 35.14
N PRO A 91 24.75 -0.57 34.86
CA PRO A 91 23.67 -1.54 34.74
C PRO A 91 23.18 -2.08 36.10
N ASN A 92 22.60 -1.22 36.95
CA ASN A 92 21.59 -1.59 37.95
C ASN A 92 20.99 -0.34 38.60
N GLN A 93 19.72 -0.06 38.28
CA GLN A 93 18.83 0.68 39.20
C GLN A 93 17.52 -0.09 39.32
N ASP A 94 17.26 -0.50 40.56
CA ASP A 94 16.22 -1.43 41.02
C ASP A 94 14.88 -1.40 40.27
N LEU A 95 14.61 -2.51 39.56
CA LEU A 95 13.25 -2.90 39.21
C LEU A 95 12.49 -3.24 40.50
N ARG A 96 11.64 -2.33 40.98
CA ARG A 96 10.71 -2.61 42.08
C ARG A 96 9.85 -3.83 41.69
N PRO A 97 9.82 -4.94 42.47
CA PRO A 97 9.29 -6.22 41.98
C PRO A 97 7.77 -6.32 41.73
N ASP A 98 7.01 -5.23 41.93
CA ASP A 98 5.55 -5.27 42.09
C ASP A 98 4.78 -4.35 41.12
N GLN A 99 5.41 -3.90 40.03
CA GLN A 99 4.67 -3.28 38.92
C GLN A 99 4.43 -4.32 37.82
N LYS A 100 3.15 -4.68 37.60
CA LYS A 100 2.72 -5.42 36.39
C LYS A 100 3.33 -4.73 35.16
N PRO A 101 3.94 -5.47 34.21
CA PRO A 101 4.58 -4.87 33.05
C PRO A 101 3.64 -3.90 32.34
N ARG A 102 4.04 -2.63 32.25
CA ARG A 102 3.23 -1.60 31.58
C ARG A 102 3.07 -2.00 30.12
N ARG A 103 1.83 -2.06 29.65
CA ARG A 103 1.53 -2.39 28.25
C ARG A 103 2.09 -1.29 27.34
N PRO A 104 2.70 -1.64 26.19
CA PRO A 104 3.38 -0.66 25.36
C PRO A 104 2.40 0.25 24.63
N HIS A 105 2.83 1.48 24.35
CA HIS A 105 2.24 2.29 23.30
C HIS A 105 2.63 1.69 21.94
N LEU A 106 1.68 1.61 21.01
CA LEU A 106 1.83 0.97 19.72
C LEU A 106 1.74 2.05 18.64
N ILE A 107 2.84 2.29 17.93
CA ILE A 107 2.95 3.34 16.92
C ILE A 107 3.18 2.66 15.57
N PHE A 108 2.14 2.60 14.74
CA PHE A 108 2.20 1.98 13.42
C PHE A 108 2.29 3.06 12.35
N ILE A 109 3.39 3.09 11.62
CA ILE A 109 3.65 4.04 10.53
C ILE A 109 3.49 3.27 9.22
N LEU A 110 2.41 3.57 8.48
CA LEU A 110 2.11 2.95 7.20
C LEU A 110 2.31 3.99 6.09
N ILE A 111 3.14 3.64 5.10
CA ILE A 111 3.53 4.49 3.97
C ILE A 111 2.92 3.93 2.69
N ASP A 112 2.54 4.82 1.78
CA ASP A 112 1.86 4.49 0.53
C ASP A 112 2.89 4.39 -0.62
N ASP A 113 2.84 3.35 -1.44
CA ASP A 113 3.65 3.19 -2.67
C ASP A 113 5.19 3.30 -2.51
N GLN A 114 5.75 3.18 -1.30
CA GLN A 114 7.20 3.21 -1.10
C GLN A 114 7.82 1.86 -1.51
N GLY A 115 8.61 1.87 -2.58
CA GLY A 115 9.23 0.67 -3.12
C GLY A 115 10.42 0.15 -2.32
N TYR A 116 10.79 -1.09 -2.59
CA TYR A 116 11.93 -1.76 -1.95
C TYR A 116 13.24 -0.95 -2.04
N ASN A 117 13.42 -0.17 -3.12
CA ASN A 117 14.63 0.60 -3.41
C ASN A 117 14.47 2.10 -3.08
N ASP A 118 13.45 2.45 -2.30
CA ASP A 118 13.04 3.82 -1.98
C ASP A 118 13.35 4.19 -0.52
N ILE A 119 14.40 3.57 0.04
CA ILE A 119 14.91 3.80 1.40
C ILE A 119 16.45 3.70 1.40
N GLY A 120 17.10 4.52 2.21
CA GLY A 120 18.56 4.72 2.21
C GLY A 120 19.37 3.45 2.48
N TYR A 121 18.90 2.60 3.40
CA TYR A 121 19.54 1.32 3.70
C TYR A 121 19.43 0.25 2.60
N HIS A 122 18.68 0.51 1.51
CA HIS A 122 18.72 -0.24 0.26
C HIS A 122 19.34 0.56 -0.90
N ASN A 123 19.21 1.89 -0.86
CA ASN A 123 19.66 2.79 -1.91
C ASN A 123 20.19 4.10 -1.31
N PRO A 124 21.52 4.26 -1.12
CA PRO A 124 22.09 5.45 -0.46
C PRO A 124 21.89 6.76 -1.24
N ARG A 125 21.32 6.71 -2.46
CA ARG A 125 20.88 7.91 -3.18
C ARG A 125 19.56 8.47 -2.66
N ILE A 126 18.80 7.72 -1.86
CA ILE A 126 17.58 8.17 -1.17
C ILE A 126 17.96 8.54 0.28
N ARG A 127 17.71 9.79 0.68
CA ARG A 127 18.15 10.33 1.97
C ARG A 127 17.06 10.10 3.04
N THR A 128 17.21 9.02 3.80
CA THR A 128 16.34 8.65 4.93
C THR A 128 17.12 8.39 6.22
N PRO A 129 17.92 9.36 6.71
CA PRO A 129 18.81 9.15 7.86
C PRO A 129 18.07 8.76 9.15
N THR A 130 16.82 9.19 9.34
CA THR A 130 16.02 8.82 10.50
C THR A 130 15.51 7.39 10.38
N LEU A 131 14.97 7.00 9.23
CA LEU A 131 14.50 5.62 9.00
C LEU A 131 15.67 4.63 9.06
N ASP A 132 16.79 4.96 8.43
CA ASP A 132 18.00 4.13 8.43
C ASP A 132 18.55 3.95 9.85
N ARG A 133 18.52 5.01 10.67
CA ARG A 133 18.88 4.94 12.09
C ARG A 133 17.91 4.07 12.90
N LEU A 134 16.60 4.27 12.74
CA LEU A 134 15.60 3.48 13.49
C LEU A 134 15.65 2.00 13.13
N ALA A 135 15.83 1.69 11.85
CA ALA A 135 16.00 0.33 11.32
C ALA A 135 17.28 -0.34 11.84
N SER A 136 18.42 0.36 11.78
CA SER A 136 19.71 -0.16 12.27
C SER A 136 19.80 -0.26 13.79
N GLU A 137 19.10 0.58 14.55
CA GLU A 137 18.94 0.45 16.01
C GLU A 137 17.85 -0.56 16.43
N GLY A 138 17.11 -1.14 15.47
CA GLY A 138 15.95 -2.01 15.67
C GLY A 138 16.12 -3.39 15.03
N VAL A 139 15.09 -3.83 14.31
CA VAL A 139 15.05 -5.07 13.52
C VAL A 139 14.55 -4.75 12.11
N ARG A 140 15.40 -4.92 11.09
CA ARG A 140 15.00 -4.88 9.67
C ARG A 140 14.27 -6.15 9.28
N LEU A 141 13.21 -6.06 8.49
CA LEU A 141 12.41 -7.20 8.03
C LEU A 141 12.60 -7.40 6.53
N GLU A 142 13.46 -8.34 6.13
CA GLU A 142 13.84 -8.53 4.72
C GLU A 142 13.01 -9.59 3.98
N SER A 143 12.29 -10.45 4.71
CA SER A 143 11.33 -11.41 4.15
C SER A 143 9.90 -11.11 4.67
N TYR A 144 9.54 -9.82 4.60
CA TYR A 144 8.24 -9.29 4.99
C TYR A 144 7.37 -8.94 3.78
N TYR A 145 6.11 -9.36 3.84
CA TYR A 145 5.17 -9.30 2.73
C TYR A 145 3.88 -8.54 3.06
N VAL A 146 3.37 -7.86 2.04
CA VAL A 146 2.12 -7.11 2.01
C VAL A 146 1.35 -7.52 0.75
N GLN A 147 0.20 -6.90 0.51
CA GLN A 147 -0.57 -7.08 -0.72
C GLN A 147 -0.13 -6.10 -1.81
N PRO A 148 -0.40 -6.36 -3.09
CA PRO A 148 0.15 -5.57 -4.19
C PRO A 148 -0.50 -4.19 -4.39
N ILE A 149 -1.55 -3.88 -3.64
CA ILE A 149 -2.35 -2.65 -3.72
C ILE A 149 -2.98 -2.28 -2.36
N CYS A 150 -3.31 -1.00 -2.20
CA CYS A 150 -3.60 -0.37 -0.92
C CYS A 150 -4.74 -1.00 -0.07
N THR A 151 -5.98 -1.07 -0.59
CA THR A 151 -7.16 -1.54 0.17
C THR A 151 -6.98 -2.96 0.70
N PRO A 152 -6.55 -3.94 -0.13
CA PRO A 152 -6.05 -5.23 0.34
C PRO A 152 -5.14 -5.15 1.57
N SER A 153 -3.96 -4.54 1.49
CA SER A 153 -3.01 -4.48 2.61
C SER A 153 -3.62 -3.87 3.87
N ARG A 154 -4.37 -2.79 3.72
CA ARG A 154 -5.03 -2.10 4.84
C ARG A 154 -6.10 -2.96 5.50
N SER A 155 -6.85 -3.74 4.71
CA SER A 155 -7.89 -4.64 5.23
C SER A 155 -7.25 -5.81 5.98
N GLN A 156 -6.16 -6.36 5.44
CA GLN A 156 -5.42 -7.46 6.03
C GLN A 156 -4.69 -7.04 7.32
N LEU A 157 -4.09 -5.85 7.35
CA LEU A 157 -3.50 -5.23 8.54
C LEU A 157 -4.49 -5.10 9.70
N LEU A 158 -5.69 -4.59 9.40
CA LEU A 158 -6.68 -4.26 10.42
C LEU A 158 -7.60 -5.41 10.82
N THR A 159 -7.65 -6.51 10.06
CA THR A 159 -8.45 -7.70 10.42
C THR A 159 -7.62 -8.94 10.75
N GLY A 160 -6.33 -8.95 10.37
CA GLY A 160 -5.47 -10.12 10.48
C GLY A 160 -5.84 -11.29 9.57
N ARG A 161 -6.60 -11.02 8.50
CA ARG A 161 -7.18 -12.02 7.59
C ARG A 161 -6.82 -11.76 6.12
N TYR A 162 -6.75 -12.81 5.33
CA TYR A 162 -6.60 -12.73 3.88
C TYR A 162 -7.87 -12.16 3.23
N GLN A 163 -7.71 -11.52 2.07
CA GLN A 163 -8.84 -10.99 1.30
C GLN A 163 -9.87 -12.06 0.92
N ILE A 164 -9.42 -13.31 0.79
CA ILE A 164 -10.31 -14.45 0.54
C ILE A 164 -11.33 -14.68 1.67
N HIS A 165 -11.16 -14.08 2.85
CA HIS A 165 -12.16 -14.13 3.93
C HIS A 165 -12.88 -12.79 4.16
N THR A 166 -12.49 -11.72 3.46
CA THR A 166 -13.13 -10.40 3.56
C THR A 166 -13.98 -10.03 2.33
N GLY A 167 -13.83 -10.76 1.21
CA GLY A 167 -14.49 -10.44 -0.06
C GLY A 167 -13.77 -9.37 -0.88
N LEU A 168 -12.57 -8.94 -0.46
CA LEU A 168 -11.79 -7.86 -1.08
C LEU A 168 -10.66 -8.40 -1.98
N GLN A 169 -10.84 -9.55 -2.63
CA GLN A 169 -9.80 -10.17 -3.47
C GLN A 169 -9.47 -9.34 -4.71
N HIS A 170 -10.47 -8.69 -5.31
CA HIS A 170 -10.33 -7.96 -6.55
C HIS A 170 -10.17 -6.45 -6.31
N SER A 171 -9.08 -5.89 -6.84
CA SER A 171 -8.85 -4.44 -6.91
C SER A 171 -8.91 -3.72 -5.54
N ILE A 172 -9.22 -2.42 -5.57
CA ILE A 172 -9.45 -1.55 -4.41
C ILE A 172 -10.93 -1.17 -4.29
N ILE A 173 -11.34 -0.62 -3.15
CA ILE A 173 -12.65 0.02 -3.01
C ILE A 173 -12.56 1.45 -3.60
N ARG A 174 -13.21 1.69 -4.73
CA ARG A 174 -13.29 3.03 -5.34
C ARG A 174 -14.22 3.97 -4.55
N PRO A 175 -14.03 5.30 -4.63
CA PRO A 175 -14.87 6.27 -3.93
C PRO A 175 -16.38 6.12 -4.16
N GLN A 176 -16.81 5.76 -5.37
CA GLN A 176 -18.24 5.58 -5.67
C GLN A 176 -18.80 4.18 -5.37
N GLN A 177 -17.98 3.20 -4.99
CA GLN A 177 -18.46 1.84 -4.76
C GLN A 177 -19.18 1.71 -3.41
N PRO A 178 -20.39 1.12 -3.36
CA PRO A 178 -21.15 0.90 -2.13
C PRO A 178 -20.59 -0.31 -1.33
N ASN A 179 -19.27 -0.32 -1.09
CA ASN A 179 -18.53 -1.39 -0.43
C ASN A 179 -17.66 -0.84 0.71
N CYS A 180 -17.42 -1.64 1.74
CA CYS A 180 -16.48 -1.33 2.81
C CYS A 180 -16.03 -2.59 3.56
N LEU A 181 -15.09 -2.43 4.50
CA LEU A 181 -14.67 -3.54 5.36
C LEU A 181 -15.88 -4.19 6.06
N PRO A 182 -16.10 -5.52 5.95
CA PRO A 182 -17.29 -6.17 6.49
C PRO A 182 -17.55 -5.85 7.98
N SER A 183 -18.82 -5.70 8.36
CA SER A 183 -19.22 -5.28 9.71
C SER A 183 -19.02 -6.36 10.77
N GLN A 184 -19.17 -7.63 10.38
CA GLN A 184 -19.02 -8.81 11.24
C GLN A 184 -17.57 -9.17 11.60
N LEU A 185 -16.58 -8.46 11.05
CA LEU A 185 -15.16 -8.70 11.34
C LEU A 185 -14.66 -7.69 12.38
N ASP A 186 -14.19 -8.17 13.53
CA ASP A 186 -13.48 -7.34 14.49
C ASP A 186 -12.22 -6.74 13.87
N THR A 187 -11.98 -5.46 14.14
CA THR A 187 -10.75 -4.78 13.76
C THR A 187 -9.74 -4.75 14.90
N LEU A 188 -8.45 -4.65 14.56
CA LEU A 188 -7.35 -4.43 15.49
C LEU A 188 -7.64 -3.26 16.47
N PRO A 189 -7.99 -2.04 16.01
CA PRO A 189 -8.33 -0.94 16.91
C PRO A 189 -9.56 -1.23 17.79
N GLN A 190 -10.60 -1.94 17.33
CA GLN A 190 -11.70 -2.38 18.21
C GLN A 190 -11.19 -3.31 19.34
N ARG A 191 -10.31 -4.27 19.01
CA ARG A 191 -9.71 -5.17 20.01
C ARG A 191 -8.81 -4.42 21.00
N LEU A 192 -7.99 -3.47 20.52
CA LEU A 192 -7.15 -2.63 21.39
C LEU A 192 -7.99 -1.70 22.28
N GLN A 193 -9.08 -1.14 21.76
CA GLN A 193 -10.02 -0.29 22.52
C GLN A 193 -10.68 -1.09 23.67
N ARG A 194 -11.12 -2.34 23.42
CA ARG A 194 -11.62 -3.26 24.47
C ARG A 194 -10.57 -3.57 25.53
N LEU A 195 -9.28 -3.56 25.17
CA LEU A 195 -8.15 -3.68 26.11
C LEU A 195 -7.81 -2.35 26.82
N GLY A 196 -8.53 -1.27 26.55
CA GLY A 196 -8.38 0.04 27.22
C GLY A 196 -7.40 1.01 26.56
N TYR A 197 -6.88 0.68 25.37
CA TYR A 197 -6.06 1.61 24.58
C TYR A 197 -6.86 2.87 24.21
N LYS A 198 -6.15 3.98 24.03
CA LYS A 198 -6.63 5.11 23.22
C LYS A 198 -6.20 4.92 21.77
N THR A 199 -7.15 4.91 20.83
CA THR A 199 -6.93 4.51 19.44
C THR A 199 -7.08 5.69 18.50
N HIS A 200 -6.06 5.99 17.69
CA HIS A 200 -6.05 7.14 16.79
C HIS A 200 -5.58 6.74 15.40
N LEU A 201 -6.32 7.16 14.36
CA LEU A 201 -5.90 7.09 12.97
C LEU A 201 -5.62 8.50 12.45
N VAL A 202 -4.44 8.70 11.85
CA VAL A 202 -4.08 9.93 11.15
C VAL A 202 -3.63 9.58 9.73
N GLY A 203 -4.25 10.20 8.73
CA GLY A 203 -4.01 9.97 7.30
C GLY A 203 -5.02 9.04 6.63
N LYS A 204 -4.60 8.32 5.57
CA LYS A 204 -5.47 7.58 4.65
C LYS A 204 -6.17 6.36 5.27
N TRP A 205 -7.48 6.26 5.09
CA TRP A 205 -8.30 5.10 5.47
C TRP A 205 -8.37 4.04 4.37
N HIS A 206 -9.09 4.33 3.28
CA HIS A 206 -9.22 3.50 2.08
C HIS A 206 -9.81 2.08 2.28
N LEU A 207 -10.71 1.92 3.26
CA LEU A 207 -11.48 0.67 3.51
C LEU A 207 -12.99 0.87 3.34
N GLY A 208 -13.38 1.83 2.51
CA GLY A 208 -14.77 2.18 2.20
C GLY A 208 -15.41 3.09 3.26
N PHE A 209 -16.38 3.88 2.81
CA PHE A 209 -17.06 4.91 3.60
C PHE A 209 -18.54 5.12 3.19
N CYS A 210 -19.12 4.19 2.42
CA CYS A 210 -20.46 4.34 1.86
C CYS A 210 -21.58 4.51 2.91
N ARG A 211 -21.38 3.96 4.11
CA ARG A 211 -22.19 4.09 5.33
C ARG A 211 -21.35 4.68 6.47
N LYS A 212 -21.97 5.27 7.51
CA LYS A 212 -21.25 5.74 8.71
C LYS A 212 -20.58 4.57 9.45
N SER A 213 -21.22 3.40 9.47
CA SER A 213 -20.69 2.14 10.02
C SER A 213 -19.39 1.66 9.36
N CYS A 214 -19.03 2.20 8.18
CA CYS A 214 -17.75 1.96 7.51
C CYS A 214 -16.61 2.90 7.94
N LEU A 215 -16.92 4.02 8.63
CA LEU A 215 -15.93 5.05 8.99
C LEU A 215 -14.92 4.56 10.04
N PRO A 216 -13.69 5.11 10.09
CA PRO A 216 -12.67 4.71 11.07
C PRO A 216 -13.14 4.79 12.53
N THR A 217 -13.96 5.80 12.84
CA THR A 217 -14.60 6.05 14.15
C THR A 217 -15.54 4.93 14.58
N ARG A 218 -16.23 4.28 13.62
CA ARG A 218 -17.11 3.12 13.87
C ARG A 218 -16.36 1.79 13.74
N LYS A 219 -15.15 1.82 13.21
CA LYS A 219 -14.21 0.68 13.13
C LYS A 219 -13.15 0.70 14.24
N GLY A 220 -13.40 1.38 15.36
CA GLY A 220 -12.65 1.24 16.62
C GLY A 220 -11.57 2.30 16.90
N PHE A 221 -11.40 3.31 16.05
CA PHE A 221 -10.56 4.47 16.35
C PHE A 221 -11.35 5.50 17.16
N ASP A 222 -10.89 5.84 18.37
CA ASP A 222 -11.49 6.91 19.18
C ASP A 222 -11.44 8.28 18.49
N THR A 223 -10.42 8.53 17.65
CA THR A 223 -10.36 9.73 16.80
C THR A 223 -9.79 9.44 15.42
N PHE A 224 -10.28 10.16 14.42
CA PHE A 224 -9.76 10.14 13.05
C PHE A 224 -9.38 11.55 12.57
N PHE A 225 -8.30 11.65 11.80
CA PHE A 225 -8.00 12.85 11.01
C PHE A 225 -7.31 12.48 9.70
N GLY A 226 -7.96 12.60 8.56
CA GLY A 226 -7.39 12.19 7.28
C GLY A 226 -8.42 11.98 6.16
N SER A 227 -8.00 11.27 5.11
CA SER A 227 -8.79 11.00 3.91
C SER A 227 -9.45 9.61 3.94
N LEU A 228 -10.66 9.52 3.39
CA LEU A 228 -11.44 8.29 3.30
C LEU A 228 -11.14 7.49 2.01
N THR A 229 -10.81 8.18 0.91
CA THR A 229 -10.54 7.61 -0.42
C THR A 229 -9.12 7.04 -0.57
N GLY A 230 -8.80 6.57 -1.77
CA GLY A 230 -7.49 6.00 -2.11
C GLY A 230 -6.36 7.00 -2.35
N SER A 231 -6.67 8.26 -2.68
CA SER A 231 -5.68 9.29 -2.98
C SER A 231 -6.35 10.66 -3.03
N VAL A 232 -5.62 11.70 -2.58
CA VAL A 232 -6.07 13.09 -2.62
C VAL A 232 -4.95 13.98 -3.17
N ASP A 233 -5.23 15.22 -3.54
CA ASP A 233 -4.16 16.20 -3.76
C ASP A 233 -3.49 16.60 -2.43
N TYR A 234 -2.16 16.81 -2.46
CA TYR A 234 -1.36 17.03 -1.26
C TYR A 234 -1.60 18.37 -0.55
N TYR A 235 -2.26 19.34 -1.20
CA TYR A 235 -2.49 20.68 -0.67
C TYR A 235 -3.96 21.09 -0.64
N SER A 236 -4.76 20.65 -1.61
CA SER A 236 -6.20 20.96 -1.72
C SER A 236 -7.10 19.83 -1.21
N TYR A 237 -6.55 18.64 -0.95
CA TYR A 237 -7.30 17.43 -0.53
C TYR A 237 -8.44 17.01 -1.47
N GLY A 238 -8.43 17.51 -2.72
CA GLY A 238 -9.35 17.06 -3.75
C GLY A 238 -9.06 15.62 -4.17
N SER A 239 -10.09 14.79 -4.27
CA SER A 239 -10.05 13.42 -4.82
C SER A 239 -11.02 13.28 -5.97
N CYS A 240 -10.61 12.61 -7.04
CA CYS A 240 -11.41 12.39 -8.25
C CYS A 240 -11.50 10.90 -8.59
N ASP A 241 -12.70 10.42 -8.89
CA ASP A 241 -13.01 9.06 -9.35
C ASP A 241 -13.43 9.09 -10.83
N GLY A 242 -12.51 9.56 -11.67
CA GLY A 242 -12.72 9.81 -13.10
C GLY A 242 -13.16 11.25 -13.44
N PRO A 243 -13.36 11.56 -14.74
CA PRO A 243 -13.69 12.91 -15.20
C PRO A 243 -15.03 13.41 -14.64
N GLY A 244 -15.03 14.59 -14.03
CA GLY A 244 -16.24 15.25 -13.52
C GLY A 244 -16.80 14.70 -12.21
N VAL A 245 -16.20 13.66 -11.62
CA VAL A 245 -16.56 13.16 -10.29
C VAL A 245 -15.41 13.44 -9.32
N CYS A 246 -15.35 14.68 -8.86
CA CYS A 246 -14.35 15.16 -7.91
C CYS A 246 -15.01 15.76 -6.67
N GLY A 247 -14.33 15.68 -5.52
CA GLY A 247 -14.75 16.26 -4.26
C GLY A 247 -13.63 16.35 -3.25
N TYR A 248 -13.82 17.15 -2.22
CA TYR A 248 -12.91 17.29 -1.09
C TYR A 248 -12.93 16.03 -0.21
N ASP A 249 -11.77 15.55 0.22
CA ASP A 249 -11.61 14.37 1.08
C ASP A 249 -10.56 14.61 2.17
N LEU A 250 -10.94 15.40 3.16
CA LEU A 250 -10.24 15.48 4.44
C LEU A 250 -11.29 15.62 5.55
N HIS A 251 -11.16 14.79 6.59
CA HIS A 251 -12.13 14.68 7.66
C HIS A 251 -11.48 14.77 9.04
N GLU A 252 -12.20 15.33 10.00
CA GLU A 252 -11.92 15.23 11.42
C GLU A 252 -13.08 14.46 12.07
N ASN A 253 -12.79 13.25 12.52
CA ASN A 253 -13.78 12.26 12.94
C ASN A 253 -14.82 11.96 11.83
N GLU A 254 -16.07 12.38 12.01
CA GLU A 254 -17.18 12.13 11.06
C GLU A 254 -17.62 13.39 10.31
N SER A 255 -16.84 14.47 10.40
CA SER A 255 -17.13 15.75 9.75
C SER A 255 -16.02 16.12 8.78
N VAL A 256 -16.38 16.78 7.69
CA VAL A 256 -15.41 17.32 6.72
C VAL A 256 -14.57 18.42 7.39
N ALA A 257 -13.26 18.30 7.33
CA ALA A 257 -12.29 19.21 7.93
C ALA A 257 -11.88 20.30 6.93
N TRP A 258 -12.81 21.21 6.63
CA TRP A 258 -12.57 22.38 5.77
C TRP A 258 -11.45 23.29 6.29
N HIS A 259 -10.99 24.20 5.43
CA HIS A 259 -10.02 25.26 5.77
C HIS A 259 -8.64 24.74 6.19
N GLN A 260 -8.20 23.65 5.56
CA GLN A 260 -6.84 23.08 5.70
C GLN A 260 -6.00 23.26 4.43
N GLU A 261 -6.59 23.82 3.37
CA GLU A 261 -6.02 24.00 2.05
C GLU A 261 -4.70 24.80 2.10
N GLY A 262 -3.78 24.50 1.18
CA GLY A 262 -2.45 25.11 1.12
C GLY A 262 -1.44 24.55 2.14
N ARG A 263 -1.87 23.69 3.06
CA ARG A 263 -0.98 22.92 3.95
C ARG A 263 -0.60 21.59 3.28
N TYR A 264 0.67 21.21 3.29
CA TYR A 264 1.11 19.92 2.74
C TYR A 264 0.66 18.76 3.65
N SER A 265 -0.04 17.77 3.10
CA SER A 265 -0.72 16.71 3.86
C SER A 265 0.19 15.96 4.84
N THR A 266 1.42 15.61 4.43
CA THR A 266 2.41 14.95 5.30
C THR A 266 2.76 15.81 6.53
N THR A 267 2.93 17.11 6.34
CA THR A 267 3.21 18.06 7.43
C THR A 267 2.01 18.21 8.36
N LEU A 268 0.80 18.32 7.80
CA LEU A 268 -0.44 18.39 8.57
C LEU A 268 -0.68 17.14 9.41
N PHE A 269 -0.57 15.95 8.82
CA PHE A 269 -0.70 14.66 9.52
C PHE A 269 0.36 14.50 10.61
N THR A 270 1.60 14.89 10.35
CA THR A 270 2.68 14.90 11.37
C THR A 270 2.35 15.83 12.53
N GLN A 271 1.84 17.04 12.27
CA GLN A 271 1.42 17.98 13.31
C GLN A 271 0.26 17.40 14.15
N ARG A 272 -0.71 16.74 13.51
CA ARG A 272 -1.82 16.08 14.22
C ARG A 272 -1.36 14.92 15.10
N ALA A 273 -0.47 14.06 14.59
CA ALA A 273 0.16 12.98 15.35
C ALA A 273 0.93 13.52 16.57
N ARG A 274 1.72 14.59 16.40
CA ARG A 274 2.41 15.26 17.52
C ARG A 274 1.44 15.81 18.56
N LYS A 275 0.33 16.44 18.14
CA LYS A 275 -0.69 16.96 19.05
C LYS A 275 -1.30 15.83 19.89
N ILE A 276 -1.66 14.71 19.27
CA ILE A 276 -2.19 13.52 19.97
C ILE A 276 -1.20 13.03 21.05
N LEU A 277 0.08 12.89 20.70
CA LEU A 277 1.13 12.47 21.65
C LEU A 277 1.32 13.47 22.80
N GLN A 278 1.23 14.77 22.53
CA GLN A 278 1.39 15.85 23.52
C GLN A 278 0.19 15.98 24.46
N SER A 279 -1.03 15.69 23.98
CA SER A 279 -2.26 15.72 24.77
C SER A 279 -2.62 14.38 25.42
N HIS A 280 -1.79 13.35 25.27
CA HIS A 280 -2.09 12.01 25.77
C HIS A 280 -2.02 11.96 27.30
N TYR A 281 -3.15 11.65 27.93
CA TYR A 281 -3.28 11.62 29.39
C TYR A 281 -4.31 10.55 29.84
N PRO A 282 -4.08 9.85 30.97
CA PRO A 282 -2.83 9.79 31.72
C PRO A 282 -1.73 9.03 30.93
N PRO A 283 -0.43 9.32 31.14
CA PRO A 283 0.67 8.64 30.43
C PRO A 283 0.67 7.11 30.61
N GLU A 284 0.17 6.61 31.74
CA GLU A 284 -0.04 5.19 32.05
C GLU A 284 -1.03 4.49 31.10
N ARG A 285 -1.97 5.23 30.51
CA ARG A 285 -2.96 4.64 29.61
C ARG A 285 -2.27 4.28 28.28
N PRO A 286 -2.36 3.03 27.80
CA PRO A 286 -1.71 2.67 26.55
C PRO A 286 -2.37 3.37 25.35
N LEU A 287 -1.58 3.62 24.31
CA LEU A 287 -1.95 4.37 23.12
C LEU A 287 -1.71 3.50 21.88
N PHE A 288 -2.62 3.53 20.91
CA PHE A 288 -2.41 3.03 19.56
C PHE A 288 -2.54 4.21 18.59
N LEU A 289 -1.45 4.56 17.91
CA LEU A 289 -1.43 5.57 16.87
C LEU A 289 -1.08 4.89 15.55
N MET A 290 -2.04 4.84 14.64
CA MET A 290 -1.81 4.50 13.24
C MET A 290 -1.60 5.79 12.46
N LEU A 291 -0.36 6.05 12.05
CA LEU A 291 0.01 7.15 11.16
C LEU A 291 0.13 6.58 9.74
N SER A 292 -0.97 6.63 8.99
CA SER A 292 -1.06 6.15 7.62
C SER A 292 -0.85 7.30 6.63
N LEU A 293 0.40 7.67 6.38
CA LEU A 293 0.71 8.75 5.45
C LEU A 293 0.29 8.39 4.03
N GLN A 294 -0.22 9.38 3.29
CA GLN A 294 -0.44 9.27 1.84
C GLN A 294 0.89 9.32 1.07
N ALA A 295 1.92 9.98 1.62
CA ALA A 295 3.24 9.92 1.06
C ALA A 295 3.69 8.44 0.95
N VAL A 296 4.21 7.97 -0.17
CA VAL A 296 4.66 8.69 -1.39
C VAL A 296 3.79 8.44 -2.63
N HIS A 297 2.50 8.13 -2.45
CA HIS A 297 1.53 7.94 -3.54
C HIS A 297 1.39 9.20 -4.41
N THR A 298 0.95 9.02 -5.66
CA THR A 298 0.58 10.14 -6.55
C THR A 298 -0.56 11.01 -5.99
N PRO A 299 -0.63 12.30 -6.38
CA PRO A 299 0.21 13.00 -7.36
C PRO A 299 1.63 13.31 -6.85
N LEU A 300 2.61 13.38 -7.76
CA LEU A 300 4.03 13.63 -7.39
C LEU A 300 4.28 15.09 -7.07
N VAL A 301 3.98 15.45 -5.82
CA VAL A 301 4.10 16.81 -5.29
C VAL A 301 4.92 16.77 -4.01
N SER A 302 5.97 17.59 -3.94
CA SER A 302 6.82 17.78 -2.77
C SER A 302 7.26 19.24 -2.67
N PRO A 303 7.39 19.82 -1.46
CA PRO A 303 7.90 21.19 -1.31
C PRO A 303 9.31 21.31 -1.91
N THR A 304 9.57 22.41 -2.62
CA THR A 304 10.76 22.60 -3.47
C THR A 304 12.09 22.40 -2.73
N SER A 305 12.14 22.78 -1.44
CA SER A 305 13.32 22.60 -0.58
C SER A 305 13.78 21.14 -0.49
N TYR A 306 12.86 20.16 -0.48
CA TYR A 306 13.19 18.74 -0.44
C TYR A 306 13.68 18.19 -1.78
N GLN A 307 13.48 18.91 -2.89
CA GLN A 307 13.95 18.49 -4.22
C GLN A 307 15.42 18.89 -4.48
N TYR A 308 15.91 19.96 -3.85
CA TYR A 308 17.30 20.45 -4.00
C TYR A 308 18.38 19.39 -3.64
N PRO A 309 18.26 18.60 -2.55
CA PRO A 309 19.15 17.47 -2.24
C PRO A 309 19.26 16.41 -3.35
N TYR A 310 18.33 16.40 -4.30
CA TYR A 310 18.21 15.43 -5.38
C TYR A 310 18.41 16.04 -6.78
N HIS A 311 18.96 17.25 -6.90
CA HIS A 311 19.18 17.91 -8.20
C HIS A 311 19.96 17.04 -9.21
N ALA A 312 20.89 16.21 -8.75
CA ALA A 312 21.66 15.28 -9.57
C ALA A 312 20.83 14.09 -10.14
N MET A 313 19.62 13.83 -9.62
CA MET A 313 18.68 12.89 -10.24
C MET A 313 18.04 13.56 -11.45
N THR A 314 18.51 13.22 -12.66
CA THR A 314 17.97 13.72 -13.94
C THR A 314 16.50 13.36 -14.13
N ASN A 315 16.07 12.20 -13.65
CA ASN A 315 14.68 11.75 -13.69
C ASN A 315 13.80 12.57 -12.73
N LEU A 316 12.95 13.44 -13.29
CA LEU A 316 12.09 14.37 -12.53
C LEU A 316 11.06 13.65 -11.64
N SER A 317 10.44 12.57 -12.13
CA SER A 317 9.49 11.78 -11.32
C SER A 317 10.21 11.11 -10.14
N ARG A 318 11.39 10.54 -10.40
CA ARG A 318 12.24 9.95 -9.34
C ARG A 318 12.70 11.00 -8.33
N ARG A 319 13.13 12.18 -8.80
CA ARG A 319 13.55 13.31 -7.95
C ARG A 319 12.42 13.76 -7.02
N LYS A 320 11.21 13.93 -7.56
CA LYS A 320 10.01 14.31 -6.79
C LYS A 320 9.65 13.24 -5.76
N LEU A 321 9.64 11.96 -6.13
CA LEU A 321 9.36 10.89 -5.18
C LEU A 321 10.44 10.78 -4.09
N ALA A 322 11.73 10.91 -4.42
CA ALA A 322 12.81 10.95 -3.44
C ALA A 322 12.66 12.12 -2.44
N ALA A 323 12.22 13.28 -2.92
CA ALA A 323 11.86 14.42 -2.07
C ALA A 323 10.67 14.11 -1.15
N MET A 324 9.62 13.46 -1.65
CA MET A 324 8.48 13.01 -0.84
C MET A 324 8.91 11.99 0.23
N VAL A 325 9.82 11.06 -0.10
CA VAL A 325 10.40 10.12 0.88
C VAL A 325 11.15 10.87 1.98
N SER A 326 11.91 11.92 1.66
CA SER A 326 12.54 12.75 2.71
C SER A 326 11.56 13.52 3.58
N THR A 327 10.36 13.89 3.09
CA THR A 327 9.29 14.41 3.97
C THR A 327 8.75 13.34 4.93
N VAL A 328 8.76 12.06 4.53
CA VAL A 328 8.41 10.93 5.41
C VAL A 328 9.48 10.72 6.48
N ASP A 329 10.77 10.77 6.11
CA ASP A 329 11.87 10.68 7.10
C ASP A 329 11.74 11.76 8.19
N GLU A 330 11.48 13.01 7.79
CA GLU A 330 11.26 14.11 8.73
C GLU A 330 9.97 13.94 9.55
N ALA A 331 8.88 13.43 8.95
CA ALA A 331 7.67 13.09 9.69
C ALA A 331 7.95 12.08 10.81
N VAL A 332 8.71 11.02 10.53
CA VAL A 332 9.12 10.02 11.53
C VAL A 332 10.07 10.61 12.57
N LYS A 333 11.01 11.49 12.17
CA LYS A 333 11.87 12.25 13.10
C LYS A 333 11.04 13.07 14.09
N ASN A 334 10.04 13.77 13.58
CA ASN A 334 9.17 14.64 14.34
C ASN A 334 8.24 13.86 15.31
N VAL A 335 7.75 12.68 14.90
CA VAL A 335 6.97 11.77 15.77
C VAL A 335 7.85 11.13 16.85
N THR A 336 9.03 10.62 16.49
CA THR A 336 9.95 10.02 17.48
C THR A 336 10.50 11.02 18.48
N TYR A 337 10.77 12.27 18.04
CA TYR A 337 11.07 13.38 18.95
C TYR A 337 9.92 13.67 19.91
N ALA A 338 8.66 13.69 19.44
CA ALA A 338 7.50 13.91 20.31
C ALA A 338 7.32 12.78 21.35
N LEU A 339 7.52 11.51 20.95
CA LEU A 339 7.51 10.37 21.89
C LEU A 339 8.60 10.51 22.97
N ARG A 340 9.79 11.01 22.62
CA ARG A 340 10.88 11.25 23.58
C ARG A 340 10.54 12.41 24.53
N LYS A 341 10.08 13.53 23.99
CA LYS A 341 9.70 14.73 24.77
C LYS A 341 8.54 14.49 25.74
N THR A 342 7.63 13.57 25.42
CA THR A 342 6.48 13.20 26.27
C THR A 342 6.76 12.00 27.18
N GLY A 343 7.99 11.44 27.15
CA GLY A 343 8.38 10.28 27.96
C GLY A 343 7.87 8.92 27.46
N LEU A 344 6.92 8.89 26.52
CA LEU A 344 6.27 7.68 26.00
C LEU A 344 7.23 6.73 25.27
N TYR A 345 8.32 7.25 24.71
CA TYR A 345 9.28 6.49 23.87
C TYR A 345 9.87 5.25 24.55
N LYS A 346 10.18 5.30 25.86
CA LYS A 346 10.77 4.16 26.59
C LYS A 346 9.87 2.92 26.61
N ASN A 347 8.55 3.11 26.51
CA ASN A 347 7.53 2.06 26.50
C ASN A 347 6.76 2.02 25.16
N SER A 348 7.40 2.41 24.04
CA SER A 348 6.76 2.41 22.72
C SER A 348 7.33 1.33 21.80
N VAL A 349 6.46 0.61 21.09
CA VAL A 349 6.83 -0.20 19.92
C VAL A 349 6.47 0.57 18.66
N ILE A 350 7.48 0.88 17.85
CA ILE A 350 7.33 1.61 16.59
C ILE A 350 7.51 0.62 15.44
N ILE A 351 6.49 0.48 14.60
CA ILE A 351 6.48 -0.36 13.41
C ILE A 351 6.46 0.57 12.19
N TYR A 352 7.31 0.29 11.21
CA TYR A 352 7.31 0.96 9.92
C TYR A 352 7.04 -0.06 8.81
N SER A 353 6.14 0.27 7.89
CA SER A 353 5.74 -0.58 6.76
C SER A 353 5.33 0.29 5.57
N THR A 354 5.64 -0.12 4.35
CA THR A 354 4.83 0.28 3.18
C THR A 354 3.54 -0.54 3.11
N ASP A 355 2.51 -0.11 2.38
CA ASP A 355 1.31 -0.92 2.11
C ASP A 355 1.40 -1.74 0.81
N ASN A 356 2.22 -1.34 -0.16
CA ASN A 356 2.54 -2.14 -1.35
C ASN A 356 3.90 -1.74 -1.93
N GLY A 357 4.42 -2.52 -2.89
CA GLY A 357 5.60 -2.14 -3.66
C GLY A 357 5.38 -0.86 -4.49
N ALA A 358 6.45 -0.27 -5.00
CA ALA A 358 6.41 0.98 -5.74
C ALA A 358 5.71 0.87 -7.10
N GLN A 359 5.30 2.03 -7.61
CA GLN A 359 4.93 2.27 -9.00
C GLN A 359 6.08 2.99 -9.76
N PRO A 360 6.86 2.29 -10.61
CA PRO A 360 8.00 2.90 -11.31
C PRO A 360 7.63 4.01 -12.30
N PHE A 361 6.45 3.93 -12.92
CA PHE A 361 5.95 5.00 -13.81
C PHE A 361 5.69 6.32 -13.08
N THR A 362 5.61 6.30 -11.74
CA THR A 362 5.46 7.48 -10.89
C THR A 362 6.72 7.67 -10.03
N GLY A 363 7.89 7.28 -10.55
CA GLY A 363 9.19 7.55 -9.92
C GLY A 363 9.60 6.62 -8.78
N GLY A 364 8.77 5.66 -8.37
CA GLY A 364 9.13 4.67 -7.34
C GLY A 364 10.12 3.62 -7.88
N SER A 365 10.68 2.78 -7.02
CA SER A 365 11.59 1.71 -7.47
C SER A 365 11.58 0.51 -6.55
N ASN A 366 11.48 -0.69 -7.15
CA ASN A 366 11.59 -1.97 -6.45
C ASN A 366 12.89 -2.72 -6.78
N TRP A 367 13.77 -2.12 -7.58
CA TRP A 367 15.01 -2.75 -8.04
C TRP A 367 15.87 -3.24 -6.86
N PRO A 368 16.45 -4.46 -6.89
CA PRO A 368 16.50 -5.41 -8.01
C PRO A 368 15.33 -6.41 -8.09
N LEU A 369 14.25 -6.23 -7.32
CA LEU A 369 13.07 -7.10 -7.38
C LEU A 369 12.31 -6.95 -8.72
N ARG A 370 11.56 -8.00 -9.08
CA ARG A 370 10.74 -8.07 -10.30
C ARG A 370 9.39 -7.40 -10.09
N GLY A 371 8.86 -6.73 -11.10
CA GLY A 371 7.51 -6.16 -11.08
C GLY A 371 7.32 -4.92 -10.20
N ARG A 372 6.06 -4.63 -9.86
CA ARG A 372 5.59 -3.34 -9.32
C ARG A 372 4.24 -3.44 -8.61
N LYS A 373 3.76 -2.32 -8.03
CA LYS A 373 2.37 -2.14 -7.58
C LYS A 373 1.37 -2.74 -8.57
N GLY A 374 0.42 -3.53 -8.05
CA GLY A 374 -0.59 -4.25 -8.83
C GLY A 374 -0.12 -5.59 -9.42
N THR A 375 1.05 -6.10 -9.05
CA THR A 375 1.59 -7.37 -9.56
C THR A 375 2.00 -8.31 -8.43
N TYR A 376 1.93 -9.63 -8.65
CA TYR A 376 2.23 -10.64 -7.61
C TYR A 376 3.72 -11.05 -7.59
N TRP A 377 4.56 -10.43 -8.43
CA TRP A 377 6.02 -10.47 -8.38
C TRP A 377 6.56 -9.84 -7.09
N GLU A 378 7.76 -10.19 -6.65
CA GLU A 378 8.36 -9.74 -5.39
C GLU A 378 8.33 -8.21 -5.23
N GLY A 379 8.60 -7.45 -6.30
CA GLY A 379 8.55 -5.99 -6.29
C GLY A 379 7.16 -5.37 -6.19
N GLY A 380 6.09 -6.16 -6.23
CA GLY A 380 4.74 -5.71 -5.88
C GLY A 380 4.37 -5.92 -4.41
N ILE A 381 4.93 -6.96 -3.77
CA ILE A 381 4.43 -7.52 -2.50
C ILE A 381 5.47 -7.65 -1.38
N ARG A 382 6.76 -7.63 -1.67
CA ARG A 382 7.83 -7.65 -0.66
C ARG A 382 8.11 -6.22 -0.20
N ALA A 383 7.82 -5.95 1.06
CA ALA A 383 7.73 -4.59 1.59
C ALA A 383 9.01 -4.12 2.27
N VAL A 384 9.26 -2.81 2.19
CA VAL A 384 10.10 -2.11 3.17
C VAL A 384 9.41 -2.19 4.53
N GLY A 385 10.11 -2.73 5.54
CA GLY A 385 9.61 -2.77 6.90
C GLY A 385 10.69 -2.93 7.97
N PHE A 386 10.45 -2.34 9.14
CA PHE A 386 11.29 -2.52 10.32
C PHE A 386 10.50 -2.31 11.61
N VAL A 387 11.01 -2.86 12.72
CA VAL A 387 10.51 -2.60 14.07
C VAL A 387 11.60 -1.94 14.91
N HIS A 388 11.24 -0.85 15.57
CA HIS A 388 12.11 -0.14 16.50
C HIS A 388 11.42 -0.01 17.86
N SER A 389 12.07 -0.52 18.92
CA SER A 389 11.61 -0.32 20.29
C SER A 389 12.76 -0.50 21.29
N PRO A 390 12.78 0.27 22.39
CA PRO A 390 13.58 -0.06 23.56
C PRO A 390 13.22 -1.41 24.20
N LEU A 391 12.04 -1.96 23.91
CA LEU A 391 11.52 -3.23 24.45
C LEU A 391 11.95 -4.49 23.68
N LEU A 392 12.71 -4.33 22.59
CA LEU A 392 13.29 -5.44 21.83
C LEU A 392 14.42 -6.11 22.64
N LYS A 393 14.35 -7.43 22.85
CA LYS A 393 15.42 -8.16 23.58
C LYS A 393 16.71 -8.27 22.76
N ARG A 394 16.60 -8.40 21.43
CA ARG A 394 17.73 -8.43 20.48
C ARG A 394 17.55 -7.35 19.42
N ARG A 395 18.36 -6.29 19.53
CA ARG A 395 18.37 -5.13 18.64
C ARG A 395 19.52 -5.22 17.65
N ARG A 396 19.55 -4.31 16.68
CA ARG A 396 20.61 -4.17 15.66
C ARG A 396 20.77 -5.43 14.81
N ARG A 397 19.66 -6.00 14.34
CA ARG A 397 19.66 -7.22 13.52
C ARG A 397 18.84 -7.07 12.24
N VAL A 398 19.16 -7.91 11.27
CA VAL A 398 18.36 -8.16 10.07
C VAL A 398 17.58 -9.47 10.29
N SER A 399 16.33 -9.50 9.85
CA SER A 399 15.44 -10.67 9.96
C SER A 399 15.05 -11.18 8.57
N THR A 400 15.43 -12.40 8.26
CA THR A 400 15.05 -13.14 7.04
C THR A 400 13.93 -14.15 7.30
N ASP A 401 13.47 -14.28 8.55
CA ASP A 401 12.22 -14.93 8.92
C ASP A 401 11.04 -14.47 8.05
N LEU A 402 10.08 -15.34 7.79
CA LEU A 402 8.91 -15.05 6.98
C LEU A 402 7.83 -14.30 7.79
N LEU A 403 7.49 -13.07 7.38
CA LEU A 403 6.43 -12.24 7.97
C LEU A 403 5.42 -11.78 6.90
N HIS A 404 4.18 -11.54 7.31
CA HIS A 404 3.12 -10.99 6.46
C HIS A 404 2.32 -9.91 7.20
N ILE A 405 1.69 -8.97 6.48
CA ILE A 405 0.96 -7.84 7.09
C ILE A 405 -0.21 -8.25 8.00
N THR A 406 -0.79 -9.45 7.80
CA THR A 406 -1.81 -10.03 8.70
C THR A 406 -1.27 -10.32 10.10
N ASP A 407 0.02 -10.57 10.25
CA ASP A 407 0.66 -10.93 11.52
C ASP A 407 0.59 -9.80 12.55
N TRP A 408 0.47 -8.54 12.10
CA TRP A 408 0.39 -7.41 13.00
C TRP A 408 -0.85 -7.43 13.89
N PHE A 409 -1.99 -7.98 13.44
CA PHE A 409 -3.18 -8.06 14.28
C PHE A 409 -2.94 -8.90 15.55
N PRO A 410 -2.62 -10.20 15.47
CA PRO A 410 -2.37 -11.02 16.67
C PRO A 410 -1.13 -10.55 17.45
N THR A 411 -0.06 -10.12 16.78
CA THR A 411 1.15 -9.58 17.43
C THR A 411 0.83 -8.38 18.32
N LEU A 412 0.03 -7.42 17.82
CA LEU A 412 -0.30 -6.19 18.55
C LEU A 412 -1.38 -6.44 19.63
N VAL A 413 -2.34 -7.34 19.39
CA VAL A 413 -3.28 -7.80 20.44
C VAL A 413 -2.53 -8.50 21.58
N ARG A 414 -1.54 -9.35 21.28
CA ARG A 414 -0.73 -10.04 22.28
C ARG A 414 0.13 -9.08 23.10
N LEU A 415 0.77 -8.11 22.44
CA LEU A 415 1.50 -7.00 23.10
C LEU A 415 0.61 -6.15 24.00
N ALA A 416 -0.65 -5.95 23.62
CA ALA A 416 -1.67 -5.28 24.42
C ALA A 416 -2.21 -6.11 25.61
N GLY A 417 -1.65 -7.30 25.85
CA GLY A 417 -2.08 -8.23 26.89
C GLY A 417 -3.42 -8.90 26.60
N GLY A 418 -3.89 -8.85 25.35
CA GLY A 418 -5.07 -9.57 24.88
C GLY A 418 -4.75 -10.96 24.37
N ASP A 419 -5.82 -11.70 24.10
CA ASP A 419 -5.80 -13.03 23.52
C ASP A 419 -6.30 -12.97 22.06
N PRO A 420 -5.44 -13.25 21.06
CA PRO A 420 -5.85 -13.29 19.66
C PRO A 420 -6.92 -14.34 19.32
N ASP A 421 -6.98 -15.45 20.08
CA ASP A 421 -7.89 -16.58 19.78
C ASP A 421 -9.37 -16.19 19.96
N GLN A 422 -9.63 -15.08 20.67
CA GLN A 422 -10.95 -14.45 20.73
C GLN A 422 -11.45 -13.90 19.38
N SER A 423 -10.60 -13.85 18.35
CA SER A 423 -10.93 -13.49 16.97
C SER A 423 -10.80 -14.72 16.05
N PRO A 424 -11.77 -15.64 16.00
CA PRO A 424 -11.60 -16.93 15.32
C PRO A 424 -11.35 -16.77 13.81
N GLY A 425 -10.39 -17.53 13.28
CA GLY A 425 -10.05 -17.55 11.84
C GLY A 425 -9.14 -16.41 11.37
N LEU A 426 -8.18 -15.97 12.20
CA LEU A 426 -7.06 -15.14 11.74
C LEU A 426 -6.14 -15.95 10.83
N ASP A 427 -5.54 -15.28 9.83
CA ASP A 427 -4.45 -15.81 9.01
C ASP A 427 -3.07 -15.30 9.45
N GLY A 428 -3.04 -14.39 10.43
CA GLY A 428 -1.83 -13.87 11.07
C GLY A 428 -1.36 -14.72 12.25
N PHE A 429 -0.07 -14.60 12.59
CA PHE A 429 0.57 -15.22 13.76
C PHE A 429 1.17 -14.16 14.70
N ASP A 430 1.34 -14.47 15.99
CA ASP A 430 2.14 -13.63 16.89
C ASP A 430 3.63 -13.72 16.53
N MET A 431 4.15 -12.63 15.99
CA MET A 431 5.53 -12.50 15.54
C MET A 431 6.43 -11.78 16.55
N TRP A 432 5.93 -11.37 17.72
CA TRP A 432 6.76 -10.70 18.71
C TRP A 432 7.96 -11.55 19.18
N PRO A 433 7.85 -12.88 19.40
CA PRO A 433 9.00 -13.71 19.73
C PRO A 433 10.05 -13.75 18.60
N THR A 434 9.62 -13.78 17.34
CA THR A 434 10.49 -13.77 16.15
C THR A 434 11.21 -12.43 16.00
N ILE A 435 10.48 -11.33 16.12
CA ILE A 435 11.01 -9.97 16.00
C ILE A 435 11.96 -9.67 17.17
N SER A 436 11.46 -9.79 18.41
CA SER A 436 12.16 -9.34 19.62
C SER A 436 13.27 -10.27 20.09
N GLU A 437 13.11 -11.60 19.94
CA GLU A 437 14.04 -12.60 20.47
C GLU A 437 14.85 -13.31 19.37
N GLY A 438 14.48 -13.15 18.10
CA GLY A 438 15.08 -13.89 16.99
C GLY A 438 14.80 -15.39 17.06
N LYS A 439 13.62 -15.78 17.56
CA LYS A 439 13.09 -17.14 17.43
C LYS A 439 12.62 -17.40 15.98
N PRO A 440 12.62 -18.65 15.50
CA PRO A 440 12.09 -18.97 14.17
C PRO A 440 10.67 -18.46 13.97
N SER A 441 10.33 -18.04 12.76
CA SER A 441 8.95 -17.70 12.40
C SER A 441 7.98 -18.88 12.63
N PRO A 442 6.81 -18.69 13.29
CA PRO A 442 5.71 -19.64 13.24
C PRO A 442 5.06 -19.73 11.85
N ARG A 443 5.27 -18.72 10.99
CA ARG A 443 4.72 -18.67 9.63
C ARG A 443 5.63 -19.42 8.64
N THR A 444 5.10 -20.49 8.06
CA THR A 444 5.75 -21.28 7.00
C THR A 444 5.15 -21.05 5.62
N GLU A 445 3.98 -20.41 5.53
CA GLU A 445 3.19 -20.24 4.32
C GLU A 445 2.55 -18.85 4.26
N ILE A 446 2.44 -18.29 3.06
CA ILE A 446 1.71 -17.05 2.75
C ILE A 446 0.88 -17.30 1.49
N LEU A 447 -0.45 -17.21 1.62
CA LEU A 447 -1.27 -16.90 0.45
C LEU A 447 -1.08 -15.41 0.14
N HIS A 448 -0.66 -15.07 -1.08
CA HIS A 448 -0.66 -13.67 -1.48
C HIS A 448 -2.10 -13.28 -1.81
N ASN A 449 -2.69 -13.81 -2.88
CA ASN A 449 -4.12 -13.62 -3.17
C ASN A 449 -4.64 -14.70 -4.14
N ILE A 450 -5.97 -14.76 -4.28
CA ILE A 450 -6.69 -15.49 -5.34
C ILE A 450 -7.73 -14.52 -5.91
N ASP A 451 -7.51 -14.00 -7.12
CA ASP A 451 -8.48 -13.16 -7.83
C ASP A 451 -9.12 -13.93 -9.00
N PRO A 452 -10.36 -14.42 -8.84
CA PRO A 452 -11.06 -15.18 -9.87
C PRO A 452 -11.73 -14.31 -10.95
N LEU A 453 -11.62 -12.97 -10.92
CA LEU A 453 -12.26 -12.11 -11.92
C LEU A 453 -11.40 -11.87 -13.17
N HIS A 454 -10.08 -12.07 -13.09
CA HIS A 454 -9.17 -12.07 -14.24
C HIS A 454 -9.25 -13.42 -14.98
N LYS A 455 -10.34 -13.67 -15.74
CA LYS A 455 -10.54 -14.93 -16.47
C LYS A 455 -10.24 -14.85 -17.95
N ASN A 456 -9.49 -15.84 -18.43
CA ASN A 456 -9.59 -16.38 -19.78
C ASN A 456 -9.45 -17.91 -19.69
N TYR A 457 -10.45 -18.67 -20.18
CA TYR A 457 -10.50 -20.16 -20.27
C TYR A 457 -11.12 -20.95 -19.07
N LYS A 458 -11.17 -22.29 -19.20
CA LYS A 458 -11.78 -23.27 -18.26
C LYS A 458 -10.77 -24.38 -17.88
N PRO A 459 -10.84 -24.97 -16.66
CA PRO A 459 -9.77 -25.84 -16.15
C PRO A 459 -9.81 -27.29 -16.63
N SER A 460 -8.65 -27.96 -16.55
CA SER A 460 -8.45 -29.41 -16.69
C SER A 460 -7.79 -30.08 -15.48
N THR A 461 -7.59 -29.34 -14.37
CA THR A 461 -6.85 -29.77 -13.17
C THR A 461 -7.58 -29.37 -11.88
N ALA A 462 -7.12 -29.87 -10.73
CA ALA A 462 -7.70 -29.58 -9.41
C ALA A 462 -7.59 -28.09 -8.99
N TRP A 463 -6.71 -27.34 -9.62
CA TRP A 463 -6.66 -25.88 -9.63
C TRP A 463 -6.90 -25.36 -11.05
N ASP A 464 -7.53 -24.20 -11.19
CA ASP A 464 -7.61 -23.50 -12.47
C ASP A 464 -6.42 -22.55 -12.61
N SER A 465 -5.39 -22.98 -13.35
CA SER A 465 -4.18 -22.16 -13.56
C SER A 465 -4.42 -20.88 -14.37
N SER A 466 -5.62 -20.65 -14.93
CA SER A 466 -5.95 -19.34 -15.52
C SER A 466 -6.27 -18.28 -14.47
N VAL A 467 -6.62 -18.68 -13.25
CA VAL A 467 -6.92 -17.75 -12.13
C VAL A 467 -5.64 -17.05 -11.68
N GLN A 468 -5.70 -15.72 -11.60
CA GLN A 468 -4.64 -14.89 -11.03
C GLN A 468 -4.49 -15.24 -9.54
N ALA A 469 -3.40 -15.92 -9.18
CA ALA A 469 -3.11 -16.30 -7.80
C ALA A 469 -1.60 -16.37 -7.54
N ALA A 470 -1.20 -16.22 -6.28
CA ALA A 470 0.16 -16.54 -5.87
C ALA A 470 0.21 -17.01 -4.41
N ILE A 471 1.16 -17.90 -4.13
CA ILE A 471 1.41 -18.48 -2.81
C ILE A 471 2.91 -18.70 -2.61
N ARG A 472 3.39 -18.48 -1.39
CA ARG A 472 4.73 -18.85 -0.94
C ARG A 472 4.65 -19.89 0.17
N VAL A 473 5.41 -20.99 0.06
CA VAL A 473 5.54 -22.05 1.07
C VAL A 473 7.02 -22.32 1.29
N GLY A 474 7.54 -21.94 2.46
CA GLY A 474 8.98 -21.96 2.75
C GLY A 474 9.77 -21.12 1.75
N ASP A 475 10.67 -21.78 1.03
CA ASP A 475 11.50 -21.16 -0.02
C ASP A 475 10.77 -20.99 -1.36
N TRP A 476 9.68 -21.73 -1.59
CA TRP A 476 9.06 -21.85 -2.91
C TRP A 476 7.90 -20.88 -3.09
N LYS A 477 7.85 -20.19 -4.23
CA LYS A 477 6.74 -19.31 -4.62
C LYS A 477 6.16 -19.77 -5.95
N LEU A 478 4.86 -20.02 -5.98
CA LEU A 478 4.08 -20.32 -7.18
C LEU A 478 3.25 -19.08 -7.56
N LEU A 479 3.19 -18.78 -8.85
CA LEU A 479 2.24 -17.83 -9.43
C LEU A 479 1.40 -18.54 -10.51
N THR A 480 0.12 -18.20 -10.61
CA THR A 480 -0.77 -18.67 -11.69
C THR A 480 -1.57 -17.52 -12.32
N GLY A 481 -2.12 -17.76 -13.51
CA GLY A 481 -2.92 -16.79 -14.27
C GLY A 481 -2.07 -15.70 -14.89
N ASP A 482 -2.54 -14.45 -14.85
CA ASP A 482 -1.72 -13.27 -15.14
C ASP A 482 -1.21 -12.67 -13.81
N PRO A 483 0.06 -12.84 -13.42
CA PRO A 483 0.63 -12.23 -12.21
C PRO A 483 0.85 -10.72 -12.34
N GLY A 484 0.54 -10.13 -13.50
CA GLY A 484 0.78 -8.74 -13.85
C GLY A 484 2.16 -8.51 -14.46
N HIS A 485 2.46 -7.25 -14.74
CA HIS A 485 3.64 -6.81 -15.49
C HIS A 485 4.98 -7.24 -14.85
N GLY A 486 5.63 -8.26 -15.41
CA GLY A 486 6.79 -8.95 -14.84
C GLY A 486 8.17 -8.48 -15.31
N ASP A 487 8.36 -7.20 -15.62
CA ASP A 487 9.68 -6.63 -15.91
C ASP A 487 10.42 -6.22 -14.64
N TRP A 488 11.75 -6.21 -14.70
CA TRP A 488 12.60 -5.53 -13.72
C TRP A 488 12.86 -4.11 -14.20
N VAL A 489 12.55 -3.10 -13.38
CA VAL A 489 12.70 -1.68 -13.76
C VAL A 489 13.84 -1.04 -12.96
N PRO A 490 15.04 -0.82 -13.55
CA PRO A 490 16.14 -0.17 -12.85
C PRO A 490 15.86 1.31 -12.55
N PRO A 491 16.49 1.90 -11.52
CA PRO A 491 16.04 3.16 -10.92
C PRO A 491 16.18 4.41 -11.80
N GLN A 492 16.87 4.30 -12.94
CA GLN A 492 17.18 5.42 -13.83
C GLN A 492 16.39 5.39 -15.15
N ILE A 493 15.67 4.30 -15.46
CA ILE A 493 15.24 4.03 -16.84
C ILE A 493 14.08 4.92 -17.33
N LEU A 494 13.20 5.47 -16.49
CA LEU A 494 11.98 6.15 -16.98
C LEU A 494 11.69 7.54 -16.39
N PRO A 495 11.89 8.57 -17.22
CA PRO A 495 10.82 9.55 -17.43
C PRO A 495 10.43 9.73 -18.92
N SER A 496 11.24 9.25 -19.89
CA SER A 496 11.02 9.53 -21.32
C SER A 496 11.85 8.67 -22.31
N LEU A 497 11.99 7.35 -22.11
CA LEU A 497 12.71 6.50 -23.08
C LEU A 497 11.85 6.13 -24.31
N PRO A 498 12.35 6.35 -25.55
CA PRO A 498 11.68 5.90 -26.77
C PRO A 498 11.56 4.37 -26.84
N GLY A 499 10.47 3.89 -27.46
CA GLY A 499 10.11 2.47 -27.62
C GLY A 499 11.20 1.54 -28.19
N ARG A 500 12.29 2.06 -28.75
CA ARG A 500 13.40 1.25 -29.31
C ARG A 500 14.38 0.71 -28.27
N TRP A 501 14.64 1.41 -27.16
CA TRP A 501 15.66 0.96 -26.17
C TRP A 501 15.20 -0.26 -25.36
N TRP A 502 13.88 -0.41 -25.18
CA TRP A 502 13.24 -1.58 -24.58
C TRP A 502 13.64 -2.91 -25.23
N ASN A 503 14.00 -2.90 -26.51
CA ASN A 503 14.43 -4.10 -27.23
C ASN A 503 15.91 -4.44 -27.01
N LEU A 504 16.73 -3.52 -26.49
CA LEU A 504 18.18 -3.76 -26.35
C LEU A 504 18.52 -4.59 -25.10
N GLU A 505 17.95 -4.28 -23.93
CA GLU A 505 18.08 -5.16 -22.75
C GLU A 505 17.31 -6.49 -22.92
N ARG A 506 16.20 -6.49 -23.68
CA ARG A 506 15.52 -7.75 -24.07
C ARG A 506 16.40 -8.65 -24.96
N SER A 507 17.21 -8.07 -25.84
CA SER A 507 18.03 -8.84 -26.81
C SER A 507 19.06 -9.79 -26.18
N PHE A 508 19.45 -9.58 -24.92
CA PHE A 508 20.37 -10.49 -24.21
C PHE A 508 19.70 -11.60 -23.37
N SER A 509 18.36 -11.66 -23.32
CA SER A 509 17.63 -12.76 -22.66
C SER A 509 16.64 -13.50 -23.58
N PHE A 510 16.42 -13.03 -24.81
CA PHE A 510 15.58 -13.72 -25.80
C PHE A 510 16.39 -14.62 -26.74
N SER A 511 16.96 -15.70 -26.19
CA SER A 511 17.09 -16.94 -26.98
C SER A 511 15.68 -17.41 -27.32
N HIS A 512 15.24 -17.16 -28.56
CA HIS A 512 13.89 -17.46 -29.02
C HIS A 512 13.55 -18.95 -28.89
N LYS A 513 12.86 -19.31 -27.80
CA LYS A 513 11.81 -20.33 -27.84
C LYS A 513 10.46 -19.64 -27.73
N SER A 514 9.56 -20.04 -28.63
CA SER A 514 8.14 -19.69 -28.68
C SER A 514 7.56 -19.39 -27.29
N MET A 515 7.01 -18.17 -27.11
CA MET A 515 6.21 -17.86 -25.93
C MET A 515 4.92 -18.67 -25.99
N LYS A 516 4.95 -19.90 -25.45
CA LYS A 516 3.79 -20.40 -24.73
C LYS A 516 3.43 -19.33 -23.69
N HIS A 517 2.17 -18.95 -23.63
CA HIS A 517 1.65 -18.25 -22.47
C HIS A 517 1.67 -19.26 -21.30
N SER A 518 2.79 -19.32 -20.58
CA SER A 518 2.83 -20.00 -19.28
C SER A 518 1.79 -19.35 -18.39
N SER A 519 0.90 -20.16 -17.82
CA SER A 519 -0.09 -19.75 -16.81
C SER A 519 0.35 -20.16 -15.40
N VAL A 520 1.60 -20.60 -15.26
CA VAL A 520 2.22 -21.12 -14.05
C VAL A 520 3.70 -20.73 -14.08
N TRP A 521 4.22 -20.25 -12.95
CA TRP A 521 5.66 -20.06 -12.70
C TRP A 521 6.00 -20.54 -11.30
N LEU A 522 7.22 -21.05 -11.11
CA LEU A 522 7.74 -21.48 -9.83
C LEU A 522 9.15 -20.92 -9.60
N PHE A 523 9.37 -20.30 -8.45
CA PHE A 523 10.68 -19.77 -8.04
C PHE A 523 11.07 -20.28 -6.66
N ASN A 524 12.38 -20.43 -6.43
CA ASN A 524 12.94 -20.57 -5.09
C ASN A 524 13.39 -19.18 -4.63
N ILE A 525 12.59 -18.48 -3.83
CA ILE A 525 12.81 -17.09 -3.41
C ILE A 525 14.03 -16.95 -2.49
N SER A 526 14.42 -18.00 -1.79
CA SER A 526 15.61 -17.99 -0.93
C SER A 526 16.92 -18.05 -1.73
N ALA A 527 16.91 -18.71 -2.90
CA ALA A 527 18.06 -18.77 -3.82
C ALA A 527 18.01 -17.72 -4.95
N ASP A 528 16.80 -17.37 -5.40
CA ASP A 528 16.49 -16.40 -6.45
C ASP A 528 15.42 -15.40 -5.94
N PRO A 529 15.81 -14.45 -5.06
CA PRO A 529 14.91 -13.43 -4.53
C PRO A 529 14.42 -12.42 -5.58
N TYR A 530 14.87 -12.56 -6.83
CA TYR A 530 14.59 -11.64 -7.93
C TYR A 530 13.74 -12.30 -9.03
N GLU A 531 13.31 -13.56 -8.86
CA GLU A 531 12.42 -14.29 -9.78
C GLU A 531 12.96 -14.36 -11.23
N ARG A 532 14.28 -14.53 -11.37
CA ARG A 532 15.03 -14.59 -12.63
C ARG A 532 14.89 -15.94 -13.34
N GLN A 533 14.81 -17.03 -12.59
CA GLN A 533 14.82 -18.39 -13.12
C GLN A 533 13.53 -19.13 -12.72
N ASP A 534 12.58 -19.19 -13.64
CA ASP A 534 11.42 -20.08 -13.50
C ASP A 534 11.89 -21.54 -13.59
N VAL A 535 11.50 -22.34 -12.59
CA VAL A 535 11.83 -23.76 -12.49
C VAL A 535 10.59 -24.67 -12.50
N SER A 536 9.45 -24.16 -13.00
CA SER A 536 8.17 -24.87 -13.06
C SER A 536 8.23 -26.18 -13.85
N ASP A 537 8.82 -26.18 -15.04
CA ASP A 537 9.02 -27.37 -15.89
C ASP A 537 9.99 -28.40 -15.26
N GLN A 538 10.94 -27.94 -14.44
CA GLN A 538 11.97 -28.76 -13.79
C GLN A 538 11.52 -29.34 -12.44
N ARG A 539 10.44 -28.81 -11.86
CA ARG A 539 9.92 -29.16 -10.53
C ARG A 539 8.38 -29.36 -10.52
N PRO A 540 7.83 -30.19 -11.43
CA PRO A 540 6.38 -30.43 -11.50
C PRO A 540 5.79 -30.99 -10.20
N GLU A 541 6.59 -31.71 -9.40
CA GLU A 541 6.22 -32.21 -8.08
C GLU A 541 5.90 -31.08 -7.09
N ILE A 542 6.70 -30.00 -7.11
CA ILE A 542 6.52 -28.84 -6.25
C ILE A 542 5.34 -28.01 -6.75
N VAL A 543 5.25 -27.80 -8.08
CA VAL A 543 4.10 -27.15 -8.72
C VAL A 543 2.79 -27.81 -8.29
N GLN A 544 2.71 -29.14 -8.36
CA GLN A 544 1.49 -29.88 -7.98
C GLN A 544 1.10 -29.68 -6.50
N VAL A 545 2.08 -29.71 -5.58
CA VAL A 545 1.83 -29.45 -4.15
C VAL A 545 1.31 -28.04 -3.92
N LEU A 546 1.92 -27.02 -4.55
CA LEU A 546 1.52 -25.63 -4.37
C LEU A 546 0.15 -25.31 -5.02
N LEU A 547 -0.18 -25.94 -6.15
CA LEU A 547 -1.53 -25.90 -6.72
C LEU A 547 -2.58 -26.52 -5.78
N GLN A 548 -2.24 -27.60 -5.08
CA GLN A 548 -3.12 -28.19 -4.05
C GLN A 548 -3.27 -27.27 -2.82
N ARG A 549 -2.24 -26.50 -2.45
CA ARG A 549 -2.35 -25.47 -1.39
C ARG A 549 -3.24 -24.29 -1.82
N LEU A 550 -3.14 -23.80 -3.06
CA LEU A 550 -4.09 -22.82 -3.62
C LEU A 550 -5.53 -23.34 -3.58
N ALA A 551 -5.76 -24.57 -4.06
CA ALA A 551 -7.07 -25.21 -4.01
C ALA A 551 -7.58 -25.38 -2.57
N HIS A 552 -6.70 -25.68 -1.61
CA HIS A 552 -7.05 -25.77 -0.19
C HIS A 552 -7.56 -24.44 0.35
N TYR A 553 -6.85 -23.32 0.13
CA TYR A 553 -7.28 -21.99 0.54
C TYR A 553 -8.62 -21.58 -0.09
N ASN A 554 -8.78 -21.83 -1.40
CA ASN A 554 -9.96 -21.45 -2.14
C ASN A 554 -11.26 -22.11 -1.64
N ARG A 555 -11.18 -23.28 -0.97
CA ARG A 555 -12.34 -23.90 -0.31
C ARG A 555 -12.89 -23.09 0.87
N SER A 556 -12.10 -22.18 1.42
CA SER A 556 -12.51 -21.23 2.48
C SER A 556 -12.84 -19.83 1.95
N ALA A 557 -12.67 -19.59 0.64
CA ALA A 557 -12.83 -18.27 0.06
C ALA A 557 -14.32 -17.85 0.01
N VAL A 558 -14.63 -16.68 0.55
CA VAL A 558 -15.92 -16.02 0.35
C VAL A 558 -16.01 -15.43 -1.07
N PRO A 559 -17.21 -15.24 -1.64
CA PRO A 559 -17.36 -14.59 -2.94
C PRO A 559 -16.72 -13.20 -2.99
N VAL A 560 -16.19 -12.81 -4.15
CA VAL A 560 -15.66 -11.47 -4.37
C VAL A 560 -16.78 -10.44 -4.30
N VAL A 561 -16.61 -9.41 -3.48
CA VAL A 561 -17.54 -8.30 -3.33
C VAL A 561 -16.98 -7.08 -4.07
N PHE A 562 -17.38 -6.93 -5.34
CA PHE A 562 -16.98 -5.82 -6.19
C PHE A 562 -18.21 -5.21 -6.90
N PRO A 563 -19.06 -4.44 -6.17
CA PRO A 563 -20.26 -3.85 -6.74
C PRO A 563 -19.93 -2.76 -7.78
N PRO A 564 -20.87 -2.45 -8.70
CA PRO A 564 -20.75 -1.28 -9.57
C PRO A 564 -20.78 0.02 -8.74
N ASP A 565 -20.36 1.12 -9.37
CA ASP A 565 -20.39 2.45 -8.77
C ASP A 565 -21.85 2.92 -8.54
N ASP A 566 -22.09 3.60 -7.42
CA ASP A 566 -23.39 4.17 -7.06
C ASP A 566 -23.40 5.68 -7.35
N PRO A 567 -24.18 6.19 -8.33
CA PRO A 567 -24.22 7.62 -8.66
C PRO A 567 -24.66 8.54 -7.52
N ARG A 568 -25.22 7.99 -6.43
CA ARG A 568 -25.55 8.75 -5.20
C ARG A 568 -24.31 9.16 -4.42
N ALA A 569 -23.17 8.49 -4.62
CA ALA A 569 -21.88 8.81 -4.02
C ALA A 569 -21.24 10.12 -4.55
N ASN A 570 -21.74 10.66 -5.67
CA ASN A 570 -21.15 11.82 -6.31
C ASN A 570 -21.09 13.05 -5.35
N PRO A 571 -19.90 13.63 -5.10
CA PRO A 571 -19.72 14.73 -4.13
C PRO A 571 -20.59 15.97 -4.36
N THR A 572 -21.06 16.22 -5.59
CA THR A 572 -22.01 17.31 -5.87
C THR A 572 -23.33 17.17 -5.09
N ARG A 573 -23.70 15.94 -4.70
CA ARG A 573 -24.86 15.63 -3.83
C ARG A 573 -24.56 15.76 -2.33
N ARG A 574 -23.30 16.03 -1.98
CA ARG A 574 -22.74 16.09 -0.62
C ARG A 574 -21.84 17.33 -0.44
N ARG A 575 -22.35 18.50 -0.83
CA ARG A 575 -21.69 19.82 -0.68
C ARG A 575 -20.27 19.91 -1.27
N GLY A 576 -19.94 19.06 -2.25
CA GLY A 576 -18.62 18.99 -2.85
C GLY A 576 -17.60 18.12 -2.08
N ALA A 577 -18.01 17.35 -1.07
CA ALA A 577 -17.15 16.45 -0.30
C ALA A 577 -17.50 14.97 -0.50
N TRP A 578 -16.53 14.09 -0.26
CA TRP A 578 -16.73 12.64 -0.22
C TRP A 578 -17.27 12.23 1.16
N GLU A 579 -18.58 12.02 1.27
CA GLU A 579 -19.25 11.67 2.52
C GLU A 579 -20.10 10.39 2.36
N PRO A 580 -20.41 9.66 3.45
CA PRO A 580 -21.36 8.56 3.42
C PRO A 580 -22.69 8.94 2.74
N TRP A 581 -23.16 8.10 1.81
CA TRP A 581 -24.36 8.38 1.01
C TRP A 581 -25.49 7.39 1.24
N ILE A 582 -25.18 6.18 1.72
CA ILE A 582 -26.17 5.17 2.07
C ILE A 582 -26.62 5.43 3.52
N PRO A 583 -27.93 5.56 3.79
CA PRO A 583 -28.44 5.59 5.16
C PRO A 583 -27.99 4.34 5.93
N GLU A 584 -27.75 4.48 7.24
CA GLU A 584 -27.95 3.30 8.08
C GLU A 584 -29.46 3.01 8.06
N GLU A 585 -29.84 1.73 7.97
CA GLU A 585 -31.20 1.35 8.36
C GLU A 585 -31.30 1.64 9.86
N GLU A 586 -32.24 2.51 10.25
CA GLU A 586 -32.59 2.64 11.67
C GLU A 586 -33.01 1.25 12.12
N GLY A 587 -32.27 0.69 13.08
CA GLY A 587 -32.51 -0.65 13.55
C GLY A 587 -33.94 -0.73 14.06
N THR A 588 -34.77 -1.52 13.39
CA THR A 588 -36.06 -1.92 13.96
C THR A 588 -35.75 -2.62 15.27
N GLU A 589 -36.28 -2.08 16.37
CA GLU A 589 -36.39 -2.78 17.65
C GLU A 589 -37.40 -3.93 17.51
N GLU A 590 -37.07 -4.92 16.69
CA GLU A 590 -37.85 -6.14 16.42
C GLU A 590 -36.99 -7.41 16.58
N GLU A 591 -36.13 -7.44 17.62
CA GLU A 591 -35.66 -8.69 18.24
C GLU A 591 -36.23 -8.92 19.66
N GLU A 592 -37.35 -8.27 20.00
CA GLU A 592 -38.25 -8.69 21.09
C GLU A 592 -39.71 -8.81 20.57
N GLY A 593 -39.99 -9.82 19.73
CA GLY A 593 -41.34 -10.00 19.15
C GLY A 593 -41.67 -11.34 18.49
N VAL A 594 -40.70 -12.21 18.20
CA VAL A 594 -40.92 -13.44 17.40
C VAL A 594 -41.24 -14.69 18.25
N GLU A 595 -41.77 -14.52 19.47
CA GLU A 595 -42.37 -15.64 20.23
C GLU A 595 -43.91 -15.60 20.36
N GLU A 596 -44.60 -14.48 20.09
CA GLU A 596 -46.04 -14.39 20.38
C GLU A 596 -46.98 -14.53 19.17
N VAL A 597 -46.50 -14.32 17.94
CA VAL A 597 -47.35 -14.42 16.73
C VAL A 597 -47.57 -15.88 16.27
N GLN A 598 -46.72 -16.85 16.66
CA GLN A 598 -46.91 -18.27 16.31
C GLN A 598 -47.86 -19.05 17.23
N ARG A 599 -48.46 -18.44 18.27
CA ARG A 599 -49.35 -19.13 19.22
C ARG A 599 -50.86 -19.11 18.90
N ARG A 600 -51.30 -18.56 17.76
CA ARG A 600 -52.75 -18.41 17.44
C ARG A 600 -53.27 -19.05 16.15
N SER A 601 -52.49 -19.88 15.43
CA SER A 601 -52.90 -20.39 14.09
C SER A 601 -52.81 -21.91 13.86
N SER A 602 -52.77 -22.76 14.90
CA SER A 602 -52.67 -24.24 14.75
C SER A 602 -53.89 -25.03 15.26
N GLY A 603 -55.10 -24.53 14.99
CA GLY A 603 -56.35 -25.21 15.33
C GLY A 603 -56.96 -26.05 14.20
N ARG A 604 -56.50 -27.31 14.00
CA ARG A 604 -57.28 -28.55 13.65
C ARG A 604 -56.60 -29.56 12.70
N ARG A 605 -56.83 -30.84 13.06
CA ARG A 605 -56.89 -32.09 12.26
C ARG A 605 -55.58 -32.71 11.71
N ARG A 606 -55.08 -33.68 12.50
CA ARG A 606 -54.14 -34.74 12.09
C ARG A 606 -54.77 -35.71 11.07
N GLY A 607 -54.09 -35.95 9.96
CA GLY A 607 -54.23 -37.17 9.14
C GLY A 607 -53.02 -38.10 9.38
N LYS A 608 -53.24 -39.42 9.47
CA LYS A 608 -52.15 -40.40 9.69
C LYS A 608 -51.42 -40.69 8.38
N CYS A 609 -50.08 -40.64 8.38
CA CYS A 609 -49.25 -41.21 7.32
C CYS A 609 -48.35 -42.32 7.89
N HIS A 610 -48.54 -43.55 7.41
CA HIS A 610 -47.79 -44.73 7.82
C HIS A 610 -46.55 -44.94 6.94
N LEU A 611 -45.43 -44.24 7.20
CA LEU A 611 -44.13 -44.58 6.57
C LEU A 611 -42.85 -44.14 7.32
N CYS A 612 -42.93 -43.36 8.39
CA CYS A 612 -41.74 -42.82 9.08
C CYS A 612 -41.04 -43.77 10.08
N LYS A 613 -41.25 -45.10 10.02
CA LYS A 613 -40.72 -46.06 11.02
C LYS A 613 -39.41 -46.79 10.65
N LEU A 614 -38.71 -46.42 9.56
CA LEU A 614 -37.51 -47.14 9.10
C LEU A 614 -36.15 -46.42 9.19
N LYS A 615 -36.10 -45.11 9.51
CA LYS A 615 -34.80 -44.38 9.63
C LYS A 615 -34.16 -44.39 11.02
N ALA A 616 -34.89 -44.79 12.07
CA ALA A 616 -34.37 -44.81 13.44
C ALA A 616 -33.56 -46.06 13.83
N PHE A 617 -33.50 -47.08 12.96
CA PHE A 617 -32.85 -48.37 13.28
C PHE A 617 -31.35 -48.40 12.95
N PHE A 618 -30.92 -47.74 11.86
CA PHE A 618 -29.54 -47.85 11.37
C PHE A 618 -28.52 -46.92 12.04
N HIS A 619 -28.95 -45.88 12.75
CA HIS A 619 -28.02 -44.94 13.38
C HIS A 619 -27.42 -45.44 14.71
N LYS A 620 -27.86 -46.61 15.22
CA LYS A 620 -27.46 -47.14 16.55
C LYS A 620 -26.50 -48.33 16.49
N LEU A 621 -25.99 -48.69 15.30
CA LEU A 621 -25.11 -49.84 15.08
C LEU A 621 -23.63 -49.48 14.83
N ASN A 622 -23.32 -48.31 14.27
CA ASN A 622 -21.92 -47.91 14.00
C ASN A 622 -21.14 -47.39 15.22
N SER A 623 -21.79 -47.09 16.33
CA SER A 623 -21.13 -46.54 17.54
C SER A 623 -20.48 -47.59 18.46
N ARG A 624 -20.35 -48.86 18.02
CA ARG A 624 -19.91 -49.98 18.87
C ARG A 624 -18.79 -50.87 18.31
N MET A 625 -18.10 -50.46 17.23
CA MET A 625 -17.03 -51.26 16.59
C MET A 625 -15.64 -50.60 16.49
N LEU A 626 -15.39 -49.49 17.21
CA LEU A 626 -14.06 -48.84 17.24
C LEU A 626 -13.49 -48.64 18.66
N ALA A 627 -13.94 -49.44 19.62
CA ALA A 627 -13.39 -49.49 20.98
C ALA A 627 -13.12 -50.95 21.38
N ASN A 628 -12.19 -51.61 20.69
CA ASN A 628 -11.47 -52.81 21.15
C ASN A 628 -10.44 -53.29 20.09
N LYS A 629 -9.19 -52.82 20.21
CA LYS A 629 -7.94 -53.62 20.15
C LYS A 629 -6.71 -52.70 20.02
N ILE A 630 -5.71 -53.04 20.85
CA ILE A 630 -4.25 -52.86 20.75
C ILE A 630 -3.76 -52.00 19.59
#